data_AF-A0A7X8M0S3-F1
#
_entry.id   AF-A0A7X8M0S3-F1
#
_cell.length_a   1.000
_cell.length_b   1.000
_cell.length_c   1.000
_cell.angle_alpha   90.00
_cell.angle_beta   90.00
_cell.angle_gamma   90.00
#
_symmetry.space_group_name_H-M   'P 1'
#
loop_
_entity.id
_entity.type
_entity.pdbx_description
1 polymer ?
#
loop_
_entity_poly.entity_id
_entity_poly.type
_entity_poly.pdbx_seq_one_letter_code
_entity_poly.pdbx_strand_id
1 'polypeptide(L)'
;KGVKIAEATLHVGLGTFRPVKTENILEHHMHKEAYSITSEACKIINQAKEDGKRVVAVGTTSVRVLETSSDQSGRVLPGNGDTDIFIYPGYQFKVVDALVTNFHLPESTLIMLVSAFAGKDRIMQAYHEAIKEEYRFFSFGDAMLIL
;
A
#
# COMPACT_ATOMS: atom_id res chain seq x y z
N LYS A 1 -17.49 7.43 -13.50
CA LYS A 1 -18.48 6.32 -13.66
C LYS A 1 -17.81 5.21 -14.47
N GLY A 2 -18.06 3.93 -14.17
CA GLY A 2 -17.43 2.80 -14.87
C GLY A 2 -16.21 2.18 -14.19
N VAL A 3 -15.91 2.58 -12.94
CA VAL A 3 -14.84 1.97 -12.13
C VAL A 3 -15.38 0.66 -11.55
N LYS A 4 -14.60 -0.43 -11.68
CA LYS A 4 -14.88 -1.70 -11.01
C LYS A 4 -14.29 -1.69 -9.61
N ILE A 5 -14.97 -2.33 -8.66
CA ILE A 5 -14.51 -2.46 -7.27
C ILE A 5 -14.17 -3.92 -7.03
N ALA A 6 -13.00 -4.16 -6.44
CA ALA A 6 -12.55 -5.47 -5.98
C ALA A 6 -12.11 -5.34 -4.54
N GLU A 7 -12.48 -6.32 -3.70
CA GLU A 7 -12.20 -6.30 -2.27
C GLU A 7 -11.12 -7.31 -1.92
N ALA A 8 -10.29 -6.93 -0.95
CA ALA A 8 -9.30 -7.77 -0.32
C ALA A 8 -9.35 -7.52 1.19
N THR A 9 -9.11 -8.56 1.98
CA THR A 9 -9.13 -8.48 3.44
C THR A 9 -7.71 -8.65 3.97
N LEU A 10 -7.33 -7.83 4.95
CA LEU A 10 -6.14 -8.04 5.77
C LEU A 10 -6.53 -7.91 7.23
N HIS A 11 -6.26 -8.96 8.01
CA HIS A 11 -6.42 -8.96 9.45
C HIS A 11 -5.21 -8.27 10.08
N VAL A 12 -5.30 -6.95 10.20
CA VAL A 12 -4.21 -6.13 10.74
C VAL A 12 -4.03 -6.38 12.23
N GLY A 13 -2.77 -6.57 12.63
CA GLY A 13 -2.35 -6.72 14.02
C GLY A 13 -1.70 -5.44 14.54
N LEU A 14 -1.28 -5.47 15.80
CA LEU A 14 -0.55 -4.35 16.43
C LEU A 14 0.78 -4.02 15.72
N GLY A 15 1.31 -4.93 14.90
CA GLY A 15 2.57 -4.76 14.18
C GLY A 15 2.58 -3.64 13.16
N THR A 16 1.49 -3.47 12.40
CA THR A 16 1.40 -2.46 11.33
C THR A 16 1.53 -1.02 11.83
N PHE A 17 1.16 -0.76 13.09
CA PHE A 17 1.18 0.58 13.68
C PHE A 17 2.39 0.84 14.57
N ARG A 18 3.30 -0.14 14.75
CA ARG A 18 4.49 0.06 15.58
C ARG A 18 5.49 0.99 14.87
N PRO A 19 6.09 1.97 15.59
CA PRO A 19 7.20 2.74 15.06
C PRO A 19 8.36 1.82 14.66
N VAL A 20 9.10 2.20 13.62
CA VAL A 20 10.34 1.50 13.28
C VAL A 20 11.37 1.82 14.36
N LYS A 21 11.75 0.81 15.17
CA LYS A 21 12.66 0.98 16.31
C LYS A 21 14.11 0.57 16.02
N THR A 22 14.44 0.24 14.78
CA THR A 22 15.79 -0.20 14.40
C THR A 22 16.55 0.94 13.72
N GLU A 23 17.83 1.09 14.05
CA GLU A 23 18.74 2.01 13.36
C GLU A 23 18.99 1.57 11.90
N ASN A 24 18.95 0.25 11.65
CA ASN A 24 19.06 -0.33 10.32
C ASN A 24 17.69 -0.86 9.86
N ILE A 25 17.06 -0.16 8.92
CA ILE A 25 15.75 -0.53 8.37
C ILE A 25 15.72 -1.93 7.73
N LEU A 26 16.88 -2.45 7.29
CA LEU A 26 16.99 -3.79 6.71
C LEU A 26 16.81 -4.90 7.75
N GLU A 27 16.94 -4.57 9.03
CA GLU A 27 16.72 -5.49 10.16
C GLU A 27 15.27 -5.40 10.70
N HIS A 28 14.42 -4.56 10.10
CA HIS A 28 13.03 -4.46 10.50
C HIS A 28 12.21 -5.65 10.00
N HIS A 29 11.75 -6.48 10.92
CA HIS A 29 10.83 -7.57 10.62
C HIS A 29 9.38 -7.14 10.85
N MET A 30 8.59 -7.15 9.78
CA MET A 30 7.14 -6.97 9.86
C MET A 30 6.49 -8.19 10.52
N HIS A 31 5.48 -7.94 11.35
CA HIS A 31 4.64 -9.02 11.86
C HIS A 31 3.79 -9.59 10.73
N LYS A 32 3.65 -10.93 10.70
CA LYS A 32 2.75 -11.61 9.78
C LYS A 32 1.30 -11.21 10.07
N GLU A 33 0.59 -10.88 9.01
CA GLU A 33 -0.84 -10.57 9.04
C GLU A 33 -1.57 -11.41 8.01
N ALA A 34 -2.68 -12.02 8.43
CA ALA A 34 -3.45 -12.91 7.57
C ALA A 34 -4.26 -12.10 6.55
N TYR A 35 -4.19 -12.47 5.28
CA TYR A 35 -4.98 -11.88 4.22
C TYR A 35 -5.90 -12.90 3.56
N SER A 36 -6.94 -12.38 2.89
CA SER A 36 -7.75 -13.15 1.95
C SER A 36 -8.13 -12.31 0.74
N ILE A 37 -8.10 -12.93 -0.44
CA ILE A 37 -8.57 -12.33 -1.69
C ILE A 37 -9.28 -13.38 -2.54
N THR A 38 -10.47 -13.05 -3.03
CA THR A 38 -11.33 -14.00 -3.75
C THR A 38 -10.94 -14.12 -5.21
N SER A 39 -11.28 -15.24 -5.84
CA SER A 39 -11.10 -15.45 -7.28
C SER A 39 -11.79 -14.39 -8.13
N GLU A 40 -12.95 -13.89 -7.69
CA GLU A 40 -13.67 -12.83 -8.39
C GLU A 40 -12.92 -11.49 -8.32
N ALA A 41 -12.41 -11.12 -7.14
CA ALA A 41 -11.58 -9.92 -7.00
C ALA A 41 -10.33 -9.98 -7.86
N CYS A 42 -9.60 -11.12 -7.84
CA CYS A 42 -8.42 -11.33 -8.68
C CYS A 42 -8.75 -11.24 -10.17
N LYS A 43 -9.89 -11.80 -10.60
CA LYS A 43 -10.34 -11.71 -12.00
C LYS A 43 -10.60 -10.27 -12.41
N ILE A 44 -11.25 -9.46 -11.57
CA ILE A 44 -11.50 -8.04 -11.84
C ILE A 44 -10.18 -7.28 -12.00
N ILE A 45 -9.23 -7.50 -11.09
CA ILE A 45 -7.92 -6.82 -11.09
C ILE A 45 -7.09 -7.23 -12.31
N ASN A 46 -6.96 -8.54 -12.55
CA ASN A 46 -6.17 -9.05 -13.67
C ASN A 46 -6.76 -8.61 -15.02
N GLN A 47 -8.09 -8.66 -15.17
CA GLN A 47 -8.74 -8.15 -16.39
C GLN A 47 -8.48 -6.65 -16.59
N ALA A 48 -8.46 -5.85 -15.51
CA ALA A 48 -8.14 -4.44 -15.63
C ALA A 48 -6.72 -4.23 -16.18
N LYS A 49 -5.73 -5.00 -15.69
CA LYS A 49 -4.35 -4.95 -16.21
C LYS A 49 -4.25 -5.45 -17.65
N GLU A 50 -4.92 -6.55 -17.98
CA GLU A 50 -4.98 -7.10 -19.35
C GLU A 50 -5.64 -6.09 -20.33
N ASP A 51 -6.61 -5.32 -19.87
CA ASP A 51 -7.26 -4.23 -20.63
C ASP A 51 -6.41 -2.94 -20.71
N GLY A 52 -5.21 -2.91 -20.12
CA GLY A 52 -4.37 -1.70 -20.02
C GLY A 52 -4.95 -0.60 -19.13
N LYS A 53 -5.83 -0.96 -18.18
CA LYS A 53 -6.42 -0.05 -17.19
C LYS A 53 -5.62 -0.05 -15.90
N ARG A 54 -5.75 1.03 -15.13
CA ARG A 54 -5.09 1.20 -13.84
C ARG A 54 -5.76 0.40 -12.73
N VAL A 55 -4.94 -0.14 -11.83
CA VAL A 55 -5.33 -0.68 -10.52
C VAL A 55 -5.04 0.38 -9.46
N VAL A 56 -6.10 0.92 -8.86
CA VAL A 56 -6.00 1.93 -7.80
C VAL A 56 -6.20 1.24 -6.44
N ALA A 57 -5.15 1.17 -5.63
CA ALA A 57 -5.26 0.66 -4.27
C ALA A 57 -5.85 1.73 -3.34
N VAL A 58 -6.78 1.33 -2.47
CA VAL A 58 -7.35 2.21 -1.45
C VAL A 58 -6.87 1.74 -0.09
N GLY A 59 -5.83 2.41 0.41
CA GLY A 59 -5.13 2.07 1.64
C GLY A 59 -3.87 1.23 1.41
N THR A 60 -2.85 1.48 2.22
CA THR A 60 -1.57 0.74 2.23
C THR A 60 -1.74 -0.74 2.56
N THR A 61 -2.78 -1.08 3.32
CA THR A 61 -3.22 -2.46 3.60
C THR A 61 -3.52 -3.21 2.30
N SER A 62 -4.31 -2.62 1.39
CA SER A 62 -4.63 -3.24 0.10
C SER A 62 -3.40 -3.39 -0.77
N VAL A 63 -2.48 -2.41 -0.75
CA VAL A 63 -1.19 -2.52 -1.44
C VAL A 63 -0.43 -3.77 -0.99
N ARG A 64 -0.28 -3.97 0.33
CA ARG A 64 0.44 -5.14 0.87
C ARG A 64 -0.18 -6.46 0.46
N VAL A 65 -1.51 -6.55 0.46
CA VAL A 65 -2.21 -7.76 0.00
C VAL A 65 -1.96 -8.01 -1.48
N LEU A 66 -2.12 -7.00 -2.35
CA LEU A 66 -1.92 -7.15 -3.79
C LEU A 66 -0.47 -7.49 -4.17
N GLU A 67 0.48 -6.83 -3.54
CA GLU A 67 1.90 -7.07 -3.79
C GLU A 67 2.38 -8.42 -3.22
N THR A 68 1.75 -8.93 -2.17
CA THR A 68 2.01 -10.27 -1.63
C THR A 68 1.34 -11.37 -2.44
N SER A 69 0.07 -11.18 -2.82
CA SER A 69 -0.75 -12.17 -3.53
C SER A 69 -0.53 -12.17 -5.04
N SER A 70 0.53 -11.55 -5.54
CA SER A 70 0.87 -11.52 -6.97
C SER A 70 2.15 -12.27 -7.29
N ASP A 71 2.15 -12.94 -8.44
CA ASP A 71 3.37 -13.53 -9.00
C ASP A 71 4.35 -12.47 -9.54
N GLN A 72 5.50 -12.91 -10.06
CA GLN A 72 6.53 -12.02 -10.60
C GLN A 72 6.09 -11.24 -11.85
N SER A 73 5.04 -11.68 -12.54
CA SER A 73 4.46 -10.96 -13.68
C SER A 73 3.44 -9.90 -13.25
N GLY A 74 3.13 -9.82 -11.95
CA GLY A 74 2.11 -8.93 -11.41
C GLY A 74 0.69 -9.42 -11.68
N ARG A 75 0.49 -10.73 -11.85
CA ARG A 75 -0.82 -11.37 -11.87
C ARG A 75 -1.22 -11.73 -10.44
N VAL A 76 -2.40 -11.30 -10.03
CA VAL A 76 -2.94 -11.53 -8.68
C VAL A 76 -3.58 -12.92 -8.60
N LEU A 77 -3.23 -13.66 -7.56
CA LEU A 77 -3.66 -15.04 -7.30
C LEU A 77 -4.67 -15.07 -6.14
N PRO A 78 -5.78 -15.80 -6.27
CA PRO A 78 -6.74 -15.93 -5.18
C PRO A 78 -6.19 -16.82 -4.07
N GLY A 79 -6.61 -16.55 -2.83
CA GLY A 79 -6.26 -17.40 -1.71
C GLY A 79 -6.33 -16.70 -0.37
N ASN A 80 -5.98 -17.48 0.65
CA ASN A 80 -5.69 -17.01 1.99
C ASN A 80 -4.21 -17.26 2.26
N GLY A 81 -3.57 -16.38 3.00
CA GLY A 81 -2.18 -16.53 3.40
C GLY A 81 -1.77 -15.49 4.41
N ASP A 82 -0.49 -15.45 4.73
CA ASP A 82 0.08 -14.41 5.56
C ASP A 82 0.92 -13.46 4.70
N THR A 83 0.95 -12.19 5.09
CA THR A 83 1.90 -11.21 4.57
C THR A 83 2.72 -10.60 5.70
N ASP A 84 4.04 -10.69 5.55
CA ASP A 84 5.05 -9.95 6.29
C ASP A 84 5.82 -9.01 5.35
N ILE A 85 5.21 -8.65 4.21
CA ILE A 85 5.88 -7.78 3.24
C ILE A 85 6.20 -6.42 3.86
N PHE A 86 7.46 -6.04 3.78
CA PHE A 86 7.94 -4.71 4.14
C PHE A 86 8.31 -3.95 2.87
N ILE A 87 7.51 -2.93 2.55
CA ILE A 87 7.68 -2.11 1.35
C ILE A 87 8.41 -0.82 1.74
N TYR A 88 9.58 -0.60 1.15
CA TYR A 88 10.45 0.54 1.41
C TYR A 88 11.12 1.01 0.10
N PRO A 89 11.74 2.21 0.06
CA PRO A 89 12.31 2.76 -1.16
C PRO A 89 13.25 1.79 -1.88
N GLY A 90 13.02 1.61 -3.19
CA GLY A 90 13.68 0.59 -4.01
C GLY A 90 12.77 -0.60 -4.38
N TYR A 91 11.61 -0.73 -3.72
CA TYR A 91 10.60 -1.72 -4.09
C TYR A 91 10.02 -1.46 -5.49
N GLN A 92 9.85 -2.53 -6.28
CA GLN A 92 9.19 -2.47 -7.59
C GLN A 92 7.75 -2.98 -7.44
N PHE A 93 6.79 -2.07 -7.59
CA PHE A 93 5.37 -2.41 -7.54
C PHE A 93 4.97 -3.21 -8.78
N LYS A 94 4.35 -4.37 -8.55
CA LYS A 94 3.96 -5.28 -9.61
C LYS A 94 2.51 -5.08 -10.03
N VAL A 95 1.64 -4.63 -9.12
CA VAL A 95 0.19 -4.60 -9.33
C VAL A 95 -0.38 -3.19 -9.29
N VAL A 96 0.04 -2.39 -8.30
CA VAL A 96 -0.61 -1.12 -7.99
C VAL A 96 -0.07 0.01 -8.88
N ASP A 97 -0.96 0.71 -9.58
CA ASP A 97 -0.62 1.84 -10.46
C ASP A 97 -0.90 3.20 -9.80
N ALA A 98 -1.83 3.26 -8.86
CA ALA A 98 -2.18 4.47 -8.11
C ALA A 98 -2.59 4.11 -6.68
N LEU A 99 -2.42 5.06 -5.75
CA LEU A 99 -2.69 4.85 -4.33
C LEU A 99 -3.53 5.99 -3.75
N VAL A 100 -4.64 5.63 -3.11
CA VAL A 100 -5.35 6.50 -2.16
C VAL A 100 -4.93 6.09 -0.75
N THR A 101 -4.42 7.02 0.05
CA THR A 101 -4.01 6.76 1.43
C THR A 101 -4.13 8.01 2.29
N ASN A 102 -3.99 7.89 3.60
CA ASN A 102 -3.97 9.04 4.51
C ASN A 102 -2.55 9.63 4.58
N PHE A 103 -2.41 10.77 5.27
CA PHE A 103 -1.09 11.25 5.71
C PHE A 103 -0.62 10.47 6.95
N HIS A 104 0.60 9.93 6.88
CA HIS A 104 1.16 9.04 7.90
C HIS A 104 2.12 9.78 8.84
N LEU A 105 2.45 9.13 9.96
CA LEU A 105 3.45 9.67 10.87
C LEU A 105 4.86 9.64 10.28
N PRO A 106 5.72 10.61 10.63
CA PRO A 106 7.17 10.46 10.49
C PRO A 106 7.65 9.14 11.12
N GLU A 107 8.69 8.55 10.53
CA GLU A 107 9.33 7.32 11.05
C GLU A 107 8.41 6.09 11.14
N SER A 108 7.30 6.09 10.39
CA SER A 108 6.40 4.93 10.27
C SER A 108 6.74 4.05 9.06
N THR A 109 6.43 2.76 9.15
CA THR A 109 6.52 1.84 8.00
C THR A 109 5.63 2.29 6.84
N LEU A 110 4.52 2.97 7.14
CA LEU A 110 3.57 3.49 6.14
C LEU A 110 4.15 4.64 5.33
N ILE A 111 4.89 5.57 5.95
CA ILE A 111 5.56 6.64 5.18
C ILE A 111 6.68 6.07 4.30
N MET A 112 7.31 4.97 4.70
CA MET A 112 8.30 4.26 3.87
C MET A 112 7.65 3.63 2.64
N LEU A 113 6.50 2.96 2.80
CA LEU A 113 5.74 2.40 1.68
C LEU A 113 5.34 3.48 0.68
N VAL A 114 4.79 4.59 1.18
CA VAL A 114 4.37 5.70 0.31
C VAL A 114 5.58 6.37 -0.36
N SER A 115 6.71 6.47 0.33
CA SER A 115 7.98 6.94 -0.26
C SER A 115 8.54 5.99 -1.31
N ALA A 116 8.32 4.68 -1.16
CA ALA A 116 8.67 3.70 -2.19
C ALA A 116 7.81 3.88 -3.43
N PHE A 117 6.53 4.22 -3.24
CA PHE A 117 5.56 4.37 -4.33
C PHE A 117 5.78 5.64 -5.16
N ALA A 118 5.96 6.80 -4.53
CA ALA A 118 6.05 8.09 -5.24
C ALA A 118 7.44 8.74 -5.23
N GLY A 119 8.42 8.11 -4.59
CA GLY A 119 9.75 8.65 -4.34
C GLY A 119 9.82 9.51 -3.08
N LYS A 120 10.88 9.29 -2.28
CA LYS A 120 11.09 9.94 -0.98
C LYS A 120 11.00 11.47 -1.06
N ASP A 121 11.74 12.10 -1.96
CA ASP A 121 11.82 13.57 -2.00
C ASP A 121 10.47 14.22 -2.34
N ARG A 122 9.72 13.62 -3.27
CA ARG A 122 8.37 14.10 -3.65
C ARG A 122 7.39 13.94 -2.50
N ILE A 123 7.40 12.80 -1.82
CA ILE A 123 6.55 12.58 -0.64
C ILE A 123 6.89 13.57 0.47
N MET A 124 8.17 13.77 0.76
CA MET A 124 8.57 14.74 1.78
C MET A 124 8.12 16.15 1.41
N GLN A 125 8.28 16.59 0.16
CA GLN A 125 7.78 17.89 -0.31
C GLN A 125 6.26 18.02 -0.14
N ALA A 126 5.49 17.00 -0.55
CA ALA A 126 4.04 16.99 -0.38
C ALA A 126 3.61 17.07 1.09
N TYR A 127 4.35 16.42 2.00
CA TYR A 127 4.07 16.47 3.45
C TYR A 127 4.38 17.85 4.03
N HIS A 128 5.46 18.51 3.61
CA HIS A 128 5.75 19.89 4.05
C HIS A 128 4.65 20.85 3.61
N GLU A 129 4.17 20.71 2.37
CA GLU A 129 3.06 21.55 1.88
C GLU A 129 1.76 21.24 2.63
N ALA A 130 1.44 19.98 2.87
CA ALA A 130 0.27 19.59 3.65
C ALA A 130 0.29 20.15 5.09
N ILE A 131 1.47 20.21 5.73
CA ILE A 131 1.64 20.85 7.04
C ILE A 131 1.41 22.37 6.93
N LYS A 132 1.99 23.02 5.91
CA LYS A 132 1.85 24.46 5.69
C LYS A 132 0.40 24.87 5.42
N GLU A 133 -0.35 24.04 4.70
CA GLU A 133 -1.76 24.25 4.37
C GLU A 133 -2.72 23.66 5.42
N GLU A 134 -2.20 23.30 6.62
CA GLU A 134 -2.98 22.82 7.77
C GLU A 134 -3.88 21.60 7.47
N TYR A 135 -3.43 20.69 6.61
CA TYR A 135 -4.10 19.42 6.38
C TYR A 135 -4.17 18.62 7.68
N ARG A 136 -5.24 17.83 7.82
CA ARG A 136 -5.44 16.93 8.95
C ARG A 136 -4.73 15.62 8.66
N PHE A 137 -3.90 15.14 9.58
CA PHE A 137 -3.12 13.91 9.40
C PHE A 137 -3.82 12.71 10.06
N PHE A 138 -3.24 11.50 9.90
CA PHE A 138 -3.64 10.26 10.57
C PHE A 138 -4.97 9.63 10.10
N SER A 139 -5.49 8.69 10.89
CA SER A 139 -6.63 7.81 10.59
C SER A 139 -7.91 8.54 10.22
N PHE A 140 -8.14 9.74 10.78
CA PHE A 140 -9.38 10.51 10.57
C PHE A 140 -9.13 11.85 9.86
N GLY A 141 -7.91 12.03 9.34
CA GLY A 141 -7.51 13.23 8.63
C GLY A 141 -7.96 13.26 7.17
N ASP A 142 -7.23 14.04 6.39
CA ASP A 142 -7.39 14.15 4.96
C ASP A 142 -6.68 12.98 4.23
N ALA A 143 -7.03 12.84 2.95
CA ALA A 143 -6.49 11.80 2.08
C ALA A 143 -5.55 12.38 1.01
N MET A 144 -4.64 11.54 0.57
CA MET A 144 -3.70 11.76 -0.52
C MET A 144 -3.98 10.74 -1.63
N LEU A 145 -4.06 11.22 -2.86
CA LEU A 145 -4.12 10.42 -4.07
C LEU A 145 -2.80 10.57 -4.83
N ILE A 146 -2.13 9.46 -5.10
CA ILE A 146 -0.89 9.38 -5.88
C ILE A 146 -1.21 8.70 -7.21
N LEU A 147 -0.84 9.36 -8.31
CA LEU A 147 -1.17 9.00 -9.69
C LEU A 147 0.06 8.79 -10.57
#